data_AF-A0A2D6JQU6-F1
#
_entry.id   AF-A0A2D6JQU6-F1
#
_cell.length_a   1.000
_cell.length_b   1.000
_cell.length_c   1.000
_cell.angle_alpha   90.00
_cell.angle_beta   90.00
_cell.angle_gamma   90.00
#
_symmetry.space_group_name_H-M   'P 1'
#
loop_
_entity.id
_entity.type
_entity.pdbx_description
1 polymer ?
#
loop_
_entity_poly.entity_id
_entity_poly.type
_entity_poly.pdbx_seq_one_letter_code
_entity_poly.pdbx_strand_id
1 'polypeptide(L)'
;MVDDASVLPPDMLRFIETPVAQPLIKGRNTAMVGSVVFALVLFFLLRQFALSSALASLFAAITLIMNATVVWLRFQSHASTPLAVNLNHPFMDTEPMGEARVLIHMADGRWIAPGEHRVRTIPDDLLGGFTLVQDTEDFPALGHFSSAKEVAGTLARHLALINQAIALCNAVNEVHDPIEDARDREKNDSGLLERSWLEDEEVVDVESPLVSFFRGKE
;
A
#
# COMPACT_ATOMS: atom_id res chain seq x y z
N MET A 1 -26.27 -26.10 -1.33
CA MET A 1 -25.79 -25.55 -0.06
C MET A 1 -24.88 -24.40 -0.44
N VAL A 2 -25.23 -23.17 -0.07
CA VAL A 2 -24.31 -22.03 -0.24
C VAL A 2 -23.18 -22.28 0.75
N ASP A 3 -21.95 -22.31 0.28
CA ASP A 3 -20.78 -22.47 1.14
C ASP A 3 -20.66 -21.20 1.99
N ASP A 4 -20.86 -21.29 3.30
CA ASP A 4 -20.89 -20.15 4.23
C ASP A 4 -19.62 -19.29 4.14
N ALA A 5 -18.51 -19.87 3.67
CA ALA A 5 -17.23 -19.18 3.44
C ALA A 5 -17.26 -18.17 2.26
N SER A 6 -18.25 -18.24 1.37
CA SER A 6 -18.38 -17.32 0.23
C SER A 6 -19.09 -16.01 0.57
N VAL A 7 -19.85 -15.99 1.66
CA VAL A 7 -20.59 -14.81 2.10
C VAL A 7 -19.69 -13.99 3.02
N LEU A 8 -19.54 -12.70 2.72
CA LEU A 8 -18.80 -11.79 3.59
C LEU A 8 -19.57 -11.67 4.93
N PRO A 9 -18.92 -11.89 6.09
CA PRO A 9 -19.56 -11.71 7.38
C PRO A 9 -20.13 -10.29 7.56
N PRO A 10 -21.25 -10.13 8.28
CA PRO A 10 -21.96 -8.85 8.38
C PRO A 10 -21.20 -7.77 9.18
N ASP A 11 -20.22 -8.16 10.00
CA ASP A 11 -19.34 -7.27 10.75
C ASP A 11 -18.16 -6.74 9.91
N MET A 12 -18.05 -7.17 8.66
CA MET A 12 -16.96 -6.84 7.75
C MET A 12 -17.39 -5.86 6.66
N LEU A 13 -16.54 -4.89 6.38
CA LEU A 13 -16.71 -3.90 5.32
C LEU A 13 -15.66 -4.10 4.24
N ARG A 14 -16.04 -3.97 2.98
CA ARG A 14 -15.08 -4.03 1.87
C ARG A 14 -14.19 -2.81 1.90
N PHE A 15 -12.96 -2.94 1.39
CA PHE A 15 -12.01 -1.83 1.37
C PHE A 15 -12.60 -0.53 0.80
N ILE A 16 -13.35 -0.58 -0.31
CA ILE A 16 -13.92 0.62 -0.94
C ILE A 16 -14.99 1.32 -0.08
N GLU A 17 -15.58 0.61 0.89
CA GLU A 17 -16.61 1.13 1.80
C GLU A 17 -15.98 1.80 3.04
N THR A 18 -14.69 1.57 3.28
CA THR A 18 -14.00 2.14 4.43
C THR A 18 -13.79 3.66 4.31
N PRO A 19 -13.72 4.38 5.44
CA PRO A 19 -13.34 5.79 5.49
C PRO A 19 -12.02 6.11 4.75
N VAL A 20 -11.00 5.27 4.87
CA VAL A 20 -9.70 5.45 4.18
C VAL A 20 -9.85 5.43 2.65
N ALA A 21 -10.85 4.73 2.10
CA ALA A 21 -11.09 4.71 0.66
C ALA A 21 -11.97 5.87 0.15
N GLN A 22 -12.57 6.68 1.02
CA GLN A 22 -13.42 7.82 0.62
C GLN A 22 -12.74 8.82 -0.34
N PRO A 23 -11.45 9.16 -0.20
CA PRO A 23 -10.75 10.01 -1.17
C PRO A 23 -10.80 9.46 -2.62
N LEU A 24 -10.83 8.14 -2.80
CA LEU A 24 -10.93 7.52 -4.13
C LEU A 24 -12.31 7.75 -4.76
N ILE A 25 -13.37 7.63 -3.97
CA ILE A 25 -14.75 7.89 -4.41
C ILE A 25 -14.94 9.38 -4.74
N LYS A 26 -14.45 10.26 -3.86
CA LYS A 26 -14.48 11.72 -4.08
C LYS A 26 -13.66 12.11 -5.31
N GLY A 27 -12.48 11.52 -5.50
CA GLY A 27 -11.63 11.71 -6.67
C GLY A 27 -12.32 11.29 -7.96
N ARG A 28 -12.97 10.12 -7.99
CA ARG A 28 -13.80 9.67 -9.13
C ARG A 28 -14.90 10.69 -9.45
N ASN A 29 -15.68 11.10 -8.46
CA ASN A 29 -16.79 12.04 -8.67
C ASN A 29 -16.28 13.39 -9.21
N THR A 30 -15.20 13.91 -8.64
CA THR A 30 -14.57 15.16 -9.09
C THR A 30 -14.07 15.05 -10.52
N ALA A 31 -13.43 13.94 -10.89
CA ALA A 31 -12.96 13.69 -12.25
C ALA A 31 -14.12 13.53 -13.25
N MET A 32 -15.23 12.91 -12.86
CA MET A 32 -16.44 12.81 -13.70
C MET A 32 -17.06 14.19 -13.96
N VAL A 33 -17.22 15.01 -12.92
CA VAL A 33 -17.70 16.39 -13.06
C VAL A 33 -16.76 17.20 -13.95
N GLY A 34 -15.44 17.09 -13.72
CA GLY A 34 -14.43 17.75 -14.55
C GLY A 34 -14.49 17.32 -16.01
N SER A 35 -14.79 16.04 -16.28
CA SER A 35 -14.95 15.52 -17.65
C SER A 35 -16.15 16.15 -18.37
N VAL A 36 -17.27 16.35 -17.67
CA VAL A 36 -18.46 17.03 -18.20
C VAL A 36 -18.15 18.51 -18.49
N VAL A 37 -17.54 19.21 -17.54
CA VAL A 37 -17.15 20.62 -17.71
C VAL A 37 -16.19 20.77 -18.90
N PHE A 38 -15.19 19.90 -19.01
CA PHE A 38 -14.25 19.91 -20.13
C PHE A 38 -14.94 19.70 -21.48
N ALA A 39 -15.87 18.74 -21.58
CA ALA A 39 -16.62 18.48 -22.80
C ALA A 39 -17.50 19.67 -23.21
N LEU A 40 -18.12 20.36 -22.24
CA LEU A 40 -18.89 21.58 -22.51
C LEU A 40 -18.01 22.71 -23.02
N VAL A 41 -16.86 22.96 -22.37
CA VAL A 41 -15.89 23.96 -22.82
C VAL A 41 -15.40 23.65 -24.23
N LEU A 42 -15.05 22.39 -24.50
CA LEU A 42 -14.64 21.93 -25.82
C LEU A 42 -15.72 22.17 -26.88
N PHE A 43 -16.98 21.86 -26.58
CA PHE A 43 -18.10 22.13 -27.48
C PHE A 43 -18.20 23.63 -27.85
N PHE A 44 -18.16 24.51 -26.84
CA PHE A 44 -18.25 25.96 -27.08
C PHE A 44 -17.05 26.46 -27.88
N LEU A 45 -15.84 26.01 -27.57
CA LEU A 45 -14.63 26.37 -28.32
C LEU A 45 -14.72 25.93 -29.79
N LEU A 46 -15.07 24.68 -30.05
CA LEU A 46 -15.23 24.17 -31.42
C LEU A 46 -16.30 24.95 -32.19
N ARG A 47 -17.38 25.37 -31.52
CA ARG A 47 -18.42 26.17 -32.16
C ARG A 47 -17.93 27.56 -32.57
N GLN A 48 -17.00 28.17 -31.84
CA GLN A 48 -16.38 29.45 -32.21
C GLN A 48 -15.56 29.36 -33.51
N PHE A 49 -14.91 28.22 -33.76
CA PHE A 49 -14.14 27.98 -34.99
C PHE A 49 -14.98 27.50 -36.18
N ALA A 50 -16.26 27.91 -36.23
CA ALA A 50 -17.19 27.65 -37.32
C ALA A 50 -17.49 26.17 -37.63
N LEU A 51 -17.21 25.23 -36.71
CA LEU A 51 -17.75 23.86 -36.85
C LEU A 51 -19.29 23.89 -36.74
N SER A 52 -19.94 22.99 -37.48
CA SER A 52 -21.38 22.78 -37.32
C SER A 52 -21.67 22.25 -35.92
N SER A 53 -22.85 22.58 -35.36
CA SER A 53 -23.22 22.15 -34.02
C SER A 53 -23.19 20.62 -33.87
N ALA A 54 -23.55 19.90 -34.93
CA ALA A 54 -23.49 18.43 -34.96
C ALA A 54 -22.06 17.89 -34.84
N LEU A 55 -21.11 18.46 -35.60
CA LEU A 55 -19.69 18.07 -35.53
C LEU A 55 -19.08 18.43 -34.18
N ALA A 56 -19.34 19.64 -33.67
CA ALA A 56 -18.86 20.06 -32.36
C ALA A 56 -19.40 19.16 -31.23
N SER A 57 -20.69 18.78 -31.28
CA SER A 57 -21.29 17.87 -30.29
C SER A 57 -20.70 16.47 -30.37
N LEU A 58 -20.40 15.99 -31.58
CA LEU A 58 -19.80 14.66 -31.77
C LEU A 58 -18.42 14.58 -31.11
N PHE A 59 -17.55 15.55 -31.36
CA PHE A 59 -16.22 15.59 -30.74
C PHE A 59 -16.30 15.71 -29.21
N ALA A 60 -17.13 16.63 -28.70
CA ALA A 60 -17.33 16.78 -27.27
C ALA A 60 -17.85 15.48 -26.61
N ALA A 61 -18.79 14.79 -27.25
CA ALA A 61 -19.34 13.53 -26.75
C ALA A 61 -18.31 12.40 -26.76
N ILE A 62 -17.52 12.25 -27.84
CA ILE A 62 -16.45 11.25 -27.90
C ILE A 62 -15.42 11.50 -26.81
N THR A 63 -14.99 12.75 -26.62
CA THR A 63 -14.05 13.10 -25.57
C THR A 63 -14.62 12.84 -24.16
N LEU A 64 -15.89 13.15 -23.93
CA LEU A 64 -16.56 12.84 -22.67
C LEU A 64 -16.59 11.34 -22.40
N ILE A 65 -16.99 10.52 -23.38
CA ILE A 65 -17.06 9.06 -23.26
C ILE A 65 -15.67 8.50 -22.97
N MET A 66 -14.64 8.98 -23.67
CA MET A 66 -13.28 8.52 -23.47
C MET A 66 -12.77 8.86 -22.07
N ASN A 67 -12.96 10.09 -21.61
CA ASN A 67 -12.57 10.51 -20.26
C ASN A 67 -13.34 9.71 -19.18
N ALA A 68 -14.66 9.58 -19.33
CA ALA A 68 -15.48 8.81 -18.41
C ALA A 68 -15.03 7.34 -18.33
N THR A 69 -14.68 6.73 -19.47
CA THR A 69 -14.15 5.37 -19.55
C THR A 69 -12.82 5.25 -18.80
N VAL A 70 -11.88 6.17 -19.01
CA VAL A 70 -10.59 6.18 -18.29
C VAL A 70 -10.78 6.34 -16.79
N VAL A 71 -11.64 7.27 -16.36
CA VAL A 71 -11.97 7.48 -14.94
C VAL A 71 -12.60 6.23 -14.34
N TRP A 72 -13.52 5.59 -15.06
CA TRP A 72 -14.18 4.36 -14.64
C TRP A 72 -13.18 3.21 -14.49
N LEU A 73 -12.34 2.96 -15.50
CA LEU A 73 -11.34 1.89 -15.47
C LEU A 73 -10.33 2.07 -14.33
N ARG A 74 -9.87 3.31 -14.09
CA ARG A 74 -9.01 3.62 -12.94
C ARG A 74 -9.73 3.36 -11.62
N PHE A 75 -10.96 3.85 -11.46
CA PHE A 75 -11.73 3.61 -10.25
C PHE A 75 -11.98 2.12 -10.01
N GLN A 76 -12.35 1.37 -11.05
CA GLN A 76 -12.58 -0.07 -10.99
C GLN A 76 -11.35 -0.84 -10.53
N SER A 77 -10.16 -0.43 -10.98
CA SER A 77 -8.92 -1.01 -10.47
C SER A 77 -8.86 -0.90 -8.94
N HIS A 78 -9.20 0.25 -8.35
CA HIS A 78 -9.18 0.42 -6.88
C HIS A 78 -10.36 -0.25 -6.18
N ALA A 79 -11.56 -0.15 -6.73
CA ALA A 79 -12.79 -0.68 -6.14
C ALA A 79 -12.81 -2.21 -6.10
N SER A 80 -12.08 -2.87 -7.02
CA SER A 80 -11.94 -4.33 -7.05
C SER A 80 -10.92 -4.89 -6.07
N THR A 81 -10.44 -4.10 -5.10
CA THR A 81 -9.50 -4.58 -4.10
C THR A 81 -10.14 -5.71 -3.29
N PRO A 82 -9.59 -6.95 -3.33
CA PRO A 82 -10.20 -8.15 -2.75
C PRO A 82 -9.92 -8.23 -1.24
N LEU A 83 -10.34 -7.20 -0.50
CA LEU A 83 -10.01 -7.00 0.90
C LEU A 83 -11.25 -6.51 1.66
N ALA A 84 -11.46 -7.07 2.83
CA ALA A 84 -12.46 -6.63 3.79
C ALA A 84 -11.88 -6.59 5.20
N VAL A 85 -12.36 -5.66 6.01
CA VAL A 85 -11.89 -5.41 7.38
C VAL A 85 -13.09 -5.17 8.31
N ASN A 86 -12.94 -5.47 9.59
CA ASN A 86 -13.99 -5.18 10.57
C ASN A 86 -13.94 -3.72 11.06
N LEU A 87 -14.89 -3.36 11.92
CA LEU A 87 -15.01 -2.02 12.51
C LEU A 87 -13.83 -1.60 13.39
N ASN A 88 -13.06 -2.55 13.93
CA ASN A 88 -11.90 -2.26 14.78
C ASN A 88 -10.60 -2.02 13.98
N HIS A 89 -10.61 -2.22 12.67
CA HIS A 89 -9.42 -2.05 11.85
C HIS A 89 -9.09 -0.56 11.67
N PRO A 90 -7.81 -0.14 11.65
CA PRO A 90 -7.41 1.26 11.47
C PRO A 90 -7.88 1.95 10.17
N PHE A 91 -8.42 1.17 9.21
CA PHE A 91 -9.06 1.74 8.02
C PHE A 91 -10.39 2.42 8.30
N MET A 92 -10.95 2.22 9.49
CA MET A 92 -12.18 2.86 9.95
C MET A 92 -11.96 4.28 10.46
N ASP A 93 -10.70 4.73 10.60
CA ASP A 93 -10.36 6.09 11.10
C ASP A 93 -11.03 6.38 12.46
N THR A 94 -11.22 5.31 13.24
CA THR A 94 -11.79 5.32 14.59
C THR A 94 -10.85 4.57 15.52
N GLU A 95 -10.87 4.94 16.80
CA GLU A 95 -10.12 4.22 17.82
C GLU A 95 -10.60 2.75 17.89
N PRO A 96 -9.70 1.76 17.78
CA PRO A 96 -10.07 0.35 17.91
C PRO A 96 -10.63 0.05 19.30
N MET A 97 -11.79 -0.63 19.36
CA MET A 97 -12.43 -1.01 20.63
C MET A 97 -12.33 -2.51 20.93
N GLY A 98 -11.62 -3.27 20.09
CA GLY A 98 -11.44 -4.71 20.21
C GLY A 98 -10.53 -5.24 19.10
N GLU A 99 -10.57 -6.55 18.87
CA GLU A 99 -9.69 -7.20 17.89
C GLU A 99 -9.99 -6.72 16.47
N ALA A 100 -8.94 -6.31 15.75
CA ALA A 100 -8.97 -6.06 14.32
C ALA A 100 -8.97 -7.39 13.56
N ARG A 101 -9.72 -7.45 12.45
CA ARG A 101 -9.81 -8.63 11.59
C ARG A 101 -9.70 -8.22 10.12
N VAL A 102 -9.03 -9.08 9.35
CA VAL A 102 -8.83 -8.91 7.91
C VAL A 102 -9.27 -10.18 7.19
N LEU A 103 -10.00 -10.01 6.08
CA LEU A 103 -10.34 -11.09 5.16
C LEU A 103 -9.95 -10.72 3.73
N ILE A 104 -9.47 -11.72 3.00
CA ILE A 104 -9.10 -11.63 1.59
C ILE A 104 -10.10 -12.43 0.77
N HIS A 105 -10.57 -11.85 -0.32
CA HIS A 105 -11.44 -12.54 -1.27
C HIS A 105 -10.61 -13.29 -2.30
N MET A 106 -10.77 -14.60 -2.35
CA MET A 106 -10.04 -15.49 -3.24
C MET A 106 -10.74 -15.60 -4.60
N ALA A 107 -10.03 -16.13 -5.60
CA ALA A 107 -10.58 -16.28 -6.96
C ALA A 107 -11.72 -17.31 -7.03
N ASP A 108 -11.77 -18.25 -6.08
CA ASP A 108 -12.86 -19.23 -5.93
C ASP A 108 -14.11 -18.65 -5.23
N GLY A 109 -14.07 -17.37 -4.82
CA GLY A 109 -15.18 -16.68 -4.17
C GLY A 109 -15.20 -16.78 -2.64
N ARG A 110 -14.24 -17.48 -2.02
CA ARG A 110 -14.18 -17.60 -0.55
C ARG A 110 -13.48 -16.40 0.08
N TRP A 111 -13.93 -16.03 1.28
CA TRP A 111 -13.24 -15.09 2.15
C TRP A 111 -12.38 -15.84 3.16
N ILE A 112 -11.09 -15.54 3.19
CA ILE A 112 -10.14 -16.22 4.07
C ILE A 112 -9.38 -15.23 4.96
N ALA A 113 -9.07 -15.66 6.18
CA ALA A 113 -8.17 -14.91 7.05
C ALA A 113 -6.71 -15.19 6.62
N PRO A 114 -5.89 -14.16 6.36
CA PRO A 114 -4.51 -14.36 5.93
C PRO A 114 -3.56 -14.84 7.03
N GLY A 115 -3.96 -14.74 8.30
CA GLY A 115 -3.06 -14.92 9.45
C GLY A 115 -2.24 -13.67 9.74
N GLU A 116 -1.19 -13.84 10.54
CA GLU A 116 -0.35 -12.74 11.05
C GLU A 116 0.78 -12.36 10.09
N HIS A 117 1.19 -13.26 9.20
CA HIS A 117 2.32 -13.00 8.32
C HIS A 117 1.90 -12.20 7.08
N ARG A 118 2.86 -11.44 6.55
CA ARG A 118 2.72 -10.83 5.23
C ARG A 118 2.46 -11.92 4.19
N VAL A 119 1.83 -11.53 3.09
CA VAL A 119 1.52 -12.41 1.98
C VAL A 119 2.23 -11.98 0.71
N ARG A 120 2.48 -12.94 -0.17
CA ARG A 120 3.03 -12.74 -1.51
C ARG A 120 2.32 -13.63 -2.51
N THR A 121 2.45 -13.29 -3.79
CA THR A 121 1.92 -14.09 -4.89
C THR A 121 3.01 -14.94 -5.53
N ILE A 122 2.70 -16.20 -5.83
CA ILE A 122 3.54 -17.12 -6.61
C ILE A 122 2.75 -17.52 -7.87
N PRO A 123 3.39 -17.58 -9.06
CA PRO A 123 2.74 -18.08 -10.27
C PRO A 123 2.18 -19.49 -10.05
N ASP A 124 0.96 -19.73 -10.52
CA ASP A 124 0.28 -21.02 -10.45
C ASP A 124 0.24 -21.65 -11.85
N ASP A 125 1.06 -22.68 -12.07
CA ASP A 125 1.14 -23.36 -13.37
C ASP A 125 -0.06 -24.28 -13.65
N LEU A 126 -0.77 -24.72 -12.60
CA LEU A 126 -1.89 -25.66 -12.73
C LEU A 126 -3.20 -24.96 -13.08
N LEU A 127 -3.52 -23.89 -12.35
CA LEU A 127 -4.74 -23.10 -12.56
C LEU A 127 -4.49 -21.91 -13.51
N GLY A 128 -3.22 -21.57 -13.75
CA GLY A 128 -2.82 -20.32 -14.38
C GLY A 128 -2.93 -19.15 -13.40
N GLY A 129 -2.14 -18.11 -13.63
CA GLY A 129 -2.17 -16.89 -12.82
C GLY A 129 -1.38 -17.01 -11.52
N PHE A 130 -1.96 -16.64 -10.38
CA PHE A 130 -1.25 -16.49 -9.11
C PHE A 130 -1.98 -17.08 -7.92
N THR A 131 -1.23 -17.78 -7.09
CA THR A 131 -1.63 -18.27 -5.76
C THR A 131 -1.05 -17.36 -4.68
N LEU A 132 -1.87 -17.06 -3.67
CA LEU A 132 -1.46 -16.28 -2.51
C LEU A 132 -0.86 -17.22 -1.48
N VAL A 133 0.30 -16.85 -0.95
CA VAL A 133 1.01 -17.60 0.09
C VAL A 133 1.43 -16.64 1.20
N GLN A 134 1.61 -17.16 2.41
CA GLN A 134 2.29 -16.39 3.47
C GLN A 134 3.78 -16.30 3.18
N ASP A 135 4.38 -15.17 3.53
CA ASP A 135 5.81 -14.88 3.38
C ASP A 135 6.55 -15.36 4.64
N THR A 136 6.55 -16.68 4.82
CA THR A 136 7.30 -17.42 5.84
C THR A 136 8.30 -18.36 5.15
N GLU A 137 9.12 -19.07 5.91
CA GLU A 137 10.11 -20.02 5.35
C GLU A 137 9.46 -21.13 4.51
N ASP A 138 8.28 -21.61 4.92
CA ASP A 138 7.58 -22.72 4.27
C ASP A 138 6.59 -22.29 3.17
N PHE A 139 6.37 -20.98 3.00
CA PHE A 139 5.42 -20.41 2.03
C PHE A 139 4.05 -21.12 1.98
N PRO A 140 3.34 -21.29 3.11
CA PRO A 140 2.07 -22.02 3.12
C PRO A 140 1.04 -21.33 2.22
N ALA A 141 0.45 -22.13 1.33
CA ALA A 141 -0.51 -21.63 0.36
C ALA A 141 -1.86 -21.33 1.00
N LEU A 142 -2.35 -20.11 0.77
CA LEU A 142 -3.68 -19.66 1.19
C LEU A 142 -4.75 -20.03 0.14
N GLY A 143 -4.38 -20.01 -1.14
CA GLY A 143 -5.22 -20.47 -2.25
C GLY A 143 -5.06 -19.64 -3.53
N HIS A 144 -5.85 -19.99 -4.55
CA HIS A 144 -5.82 -19.29 -5.84
C HIS A 144 -6.39 -17.87 -5.72
N PHE A 145 -5.62 -16.86 -6.10
CA PHE A 145 -5.91 -15.46 -5.82
C PHE A 145 -6.27 -14.65 -7.06
N SER A 146 -5.61 -14.90 -8.18
CA SER A 146 -5.85 -14.14 -9.41
C SER A 146 -5.58 -15.00 -10.63
N SER A 147 -6.50 -14.96 -11.59
CA SER A 147 -6.31 -15.60 -12.90
C SER A 147 -5.59 -14.70 -13.91
N ALA A 148 -5.01 -13.58 -13.46
CA ALA A 148 -4.24 -12.67 -14.31
C ALA A 148 -2.94 -13.35 -14.79
N LYS A 149 -2.58 -13.19 -16.07
CA LYS A 149 -1.38 -13.83 -16.64
C LYS A 149 -0.06 -13.24 -16.14
N GLU A 150 -0.06 -11.97 -15.78
CA GLU A 150 1.12 -11.24 -15.32
C GLU A 150 0.79 -10.40 -14.09
N VAL A 151 1.82 -10.06 -13.31
CA VAL A 151 1.69 -9.11 -12.20
C VAL A 151 1.48 -7.71 -12.77
N ALA A 152 0.23 -7.41 -13.10
CA ALA A 152 -0.18 -6.07 -13.50
C ALA A 152 -0.13 -5.10 -12.30
N GLY A 153 -0.08 -3.79 -12.57
CA GLY A 153 -0.08 -2.76 -11.52
C GLY A 153 -1.26 -2.86 -10.54
N THR A 154 -2.41 -3.37 -11.00
CA THR A 154 -3.57 -3.67 -10.13
C THR A 154 -3.26 -4.76 -9.11
N LEU A 155 -2.64 -5.87 -9.52
CA LEU A 155 -2.31 -7.00 -8.64
C LEU A 155 -1.26 -6.61 -7.60
N ALA A 156 -0.20 -5.91 -8.04
CA ALA A 156 0.84 -5.39 -7.16
C ALA A 156 0.24 -4.44 -6.09
N ARG A 157 -0.68 -3.56 -6.49
CA ARG A 157 -1.36 -2.65 -5.56
C ARG A 157 -2.28 -3.41 -4.60
N HIS A 158 -3.04 -4.41 -5.07
CA HIS A 158 -3.86 -5.25 -4.20
C HIS A 158 -3.01 -5.93 -3.13
N LEU A 159 -1.86 -6.51 -3.52
CA LEU A 159 -0.94 -7.14 -2.59
C LEU A 159 -0.36 -6.16 -1.57
N ALA A 160 0.00 -4.94 -2.00
CA ALA A 160 0.49 -3.90 -1.11
C ALA A 160 -0.56 -3.48 -0.07
N LEU A 161 -1.82 -3.28 -0.50
CA LEU A 161 -2.93 -2.91 0.39
C LEU A 161 -3.27 -4.02 1.38
N ILE A 162 -3.26 -5.28 0.92
CA ILE A 162 -3.48 -6.44 1.80
C ILE A 162 -2.40 -6.49 2.88
N ASN A 163 -1.12 -6.39 2.50
CA ASN A 163 -0.01 -6.42 3.45
C ASN A 163 -0.06 -5.24 4.43
N GLN A 164 -0.45 -4.06 3.98
CA GLN A 164 -0.65 -2.91 4.85
C GLN A 164 -1.79 -3.16 5.85
N ALA A 165 -2.90 -3.76 5.41
CA ALA A 165 -4.01 -4.12 6.30
C ALA A 165 -3.59 -5.16 7.33
N ILE A 166 -2.84 -6.20 6.94
CA ILE A 166 -2.32 -7.21 7.89
C ILE A 166 -1.42 -6.54 8.94
N ALA A 167 -0.47 -5.69 8.51
CA ALA A 167 0.43 -5.00 9.42
C ALA A 167 -0.32 -4.12 10.44
N LEU A 168 -1.33 -3.36 9.98
CA LEU A 168 -2.17 -2.53 10.84
C LEU A 168 -3.04 -3.36 11.78
N CYS A 169 -3.58 -4.49 11.29
CA CYS A 169 -4.35 -5.43 12.10
C CYS A 169 -3.50 -6.01 13.23
N ASN A 170 -2.27 -6.43 12.93
CA ASN A 170 -1.33 -6.98 13.91
C ASN A 170 -0.92 -5.95 14.96
N ALA A 171 -0.69 -4.69 14.55
CA ALA A 171 -0.36 -3.61 15.46
C ALA A 171 -1.48 -3.35 16.47
N VAL A 172 -2.75 -3.42 16.04
CA VAL A 172 -3.91 -3.29 16.95
C VAL A 172 -4.05 -4.50 17.87
N ASN A 173 -3.78 -5.69 17.36
CA ASN A 173 -3.91 -6.93 18.12
C ASN A 173 -2.69 -7.24 18.98
N GLU A 174 -1.72 -6.32 19.08
CA GLU A 174 -0.47 -6.48 19.84
C GLU A 174 0.29 -7.78 19.49
N VAL A 175 0.24 -8.19 18.21
CA VAL A 175 1.00 -9.35 17.73
C VAL A 175 2.49 -9.02 17.85
N HIS A 176 3.27 -9.98 18.36
CA HIS A 176 4.70 -9.80 18.59
C HIS A 176 5.44 -9.36 17.33
N ASP A 177 6.13 -8.21 17.41
CA ASP A 177 6.95 -7.66 16.33
C ASP A 177 8.46 -7.88 16.64
N PRO A 178 9.15 -8.76 15.87
CA PRO A 178 10.59 -8.98 16.01
C PRO A 178 11.43 -7.71 15.85
N ILE A 179 10.93 -6.68 15.16
CA ILE A 179 11.62 -5.41 14.93
C ILE A 179 11.55 -4.51 16.16
N GLU A 180 10.41 -4.43 16.84
CA GLU A 180 10.31 -3.71 18.12
C GLU A 180 11.21 -4.36 19.17
N ASP A 181 11.25 -5.69 19.18
CA ASP A 181 12.21 -6.47 19.96
C ASP A 181 13.67 -6.11 19.67
N ALA A 182 14.02 -5.96 18.39
CA ALA A 182 15.36 -5.56 17.97
C ALA A 182 15.68 -4.12 18.37
N ARG A 183 14.70 -3.20 18.32
CA ARG A 183 14.83 -1.82 18.78
C ARG A 183 15.03 -1.72 20.28
N ASP A 184 14.29 -2.51 21.06
CA ASP A 184 14.46 -2.57 22.51
C ASP A 184 15.85 -3.10 22.87
N ARG A 185 16.37 -4.08 22.12
CA ARG A 185 17.76 -4.55 22.26
C ARG A 185 18.75 -3.44 21.92
N GLU A 186 18.60 -2.74 20.79
CA GLU A 186 19.48 -1.64 20.38
C GLU A 186 19.49 -0.50 21.41
N LYS A 187 18.33 -0.14 21.95
CA LYS A 187 18.19 0.87 23.01
C LYS A 187 18.97 0.48 24.26
N ASN A 188 18.89 -0.80 24.66
CA ASN A 188 19.59 -1.33 25.82
C ASN A 188 21.11 -1.55 25.57
N ASP A 189 21.54 -1.73 24.32
CA ASP A 189 22.94 -1.96 23.95
C ASP A 189 23.75 -0.66 23.76
N SER A 190 23.06 0.50 23.72
CA SER A 190 23.68 1.81 23.52
C SER A 190 24.55 2.32 24.69
N GLY A 191 24.57 1.63 25.84
CA GLY A 191 25.29 2.06 27.05
C GLY A 191 26.76 1.64 27.18
N LEU A 192 27.31 0.82 26.27
CA LEU A 192 28.69 0.29 26.38
C LEU A 192 29.76 1.13 25.67
N LEU A 193 29.37 2.12 24.87
CA LEU A 193 30.27 2.96 24.06
C LEU A 193 29.89 4.45 24.14
N GLU A 194 29.51 4.93 25.32
CA GLU A 194 29.62 6.36 25.62
C GLU A 194 31.11 6.73 25.58
N ARG A 195 31.55 7.22 24.43
CA ARG A 195 32.91 7.72 24.23
C ARG A 195 33.02 9.01 25.03
N SER A 196 33.45 8.90 26.29
CA SER A 196 33.96 10.05 27.03
C SER A 196 35.19 10.55 26.27
N TRP A 197 34.98 11.52 25.39
CA TRP A 197 36.10 12.28 24.86
C TRP A 197 36.82 12.87 26.06
N LEU A 198 38.13 12.63 26.11
CA LEU A 198 38.98 13.05 27.20
C LEU A 198 39.18 14.57 27.01
N GLU A 199 38.20 15.37 27.45
CA GLU A 199 38.18 16.81 27.24
C GLU A 199 39.21 17.56 28.11
N ASP A 200 39.99 16.87 28.94
CA ASP A 200 40.95 17.49 29.88
C ASP A 200 42.27 16.69 30.04
N GLU A 201 42.95 16.29 28.96
CA GLU A 201 44.40 15.98 29.05
C GLU A 201 45.21 17.10 28.38
N GLU A 202 46.04 17.76 29.19
CA GLU A 202 47.04 18.74 28.78
C GLU A 202 47.77 18.26 27.51
N VAL A 203 47.85 19.15 26.52
CA VAL A 203 48.60 18.94 25.27
C VAL A 203 49.99 18.41 25.61
N VAL A 204 50.19 17.10 25.46
CA VAL A 204 51.51 16.49 25.59
C VAL A 204 52.30 16.95 24.38
N ASP A 205 53.16 17.95 24.55
CA ASP A 205 54.14 18.37 23.55
C ASP A 205 55.13 17.22 23.33
N VAL A 206 54.80 16.33 22.41
CA VAL A 206 55.71 15.28 21.94
C VAL A 206 56.73 15.93 21.00
N GLU A 207 57.88 16.32 21.55
CA GLU A 207 58.99 16.84 20.76
C GLU A 207 59.51 15.74 19.81
N SER A 208 59.42 15.99 18.50
CA SER A 208 59.78 15.01 17.47
C SER A 208 61.27 14.67 17.53
N PRO A 209 61.68 13.38 17.36
CA PRO A 209 63.09 12.96 17.37
C PRO A 209 63.95 13.70 16.33
N LEU A 210 63.35 14.29 15.30
CA LEU A 210 64.08 15.08 14.29
C LEU A 210 64.66 16.37 14.89
N VAL A 211 64.04 16.94 15.92
CA VAL A 211 64.51 18.19 16.58
C VAL A 211 65.77 17.95 17.41
N SER A 212 65.95 16.74 17.99
CA SER A 212 67.16 16.40 18.75
C SER A 212 68.37 16.15 17.84
N PHE A 213 68.17 15.69 16.60
CA PHE A 213 69.27 15.46 15.63
C PHE A 213 69.94 16.75 15.14
N PHE A 214 69.22 17.88 15.07
CA PHE A 214 69.79 19.16 14.63
C PHE A 214 70.53 19.93 15.74
N ARG A 215 70.43 19.49 17.00
CA ARG A 215 71.06 20.16 18.16
C ARG A 215 72.52 19.76 18.39
N GLY A 216 73.03 18.74 17.68
CA GLY A 216 74.36 18.14 17.90
C GLY A 216 75.43 18.49 16.85
N LYS A 217 75.24 19.50 16.01
CA LYS A 217 76.25 19.99 15.05
C LYS A 217 76.50 21.50 15.25
N GLU A 218 77.31 21.80 16.26
CA GLU A 218 78.21 22.96 16.31
C GLU A 218 79.62 22.45 16.60
#